data_AF-A0AAD6TAJ1-F1
#
_entry.id   AF-A0AAD6TAJ1-F1
#
_cell.length_a   1.000
_cell.length_b   1.000
_cell.length_c   1.000
_cell.angle_alpha   90.00
_cell.angle_beta   90.00
_cell.angle_gamma   90.00
#
_symmetry.space_group_name_H-M   'P 1'
#
loop_
_entity.id
_entity.type
_entity.pdbx_description
1 polymer ?
#
loop_
_entity_poly.entity_id
_entity_poly.type
_entity_poly.pdbx_seq_one_letter_code
_entity_poly.pdbx_strand_id
1 'polypeptide(L)'
;MVVGGMTQYLATVQGMPKEVEKRLEKRVRKFLWAEKTSVTVNQETVYAPTEVGGKNLLDIVARNEAITVTWLKTYLNFGPDRPLWCFVADEILAKKGSSDYRTVKEEMRMNAYLQSWAPKVSAKSIGKDLSGIIKVGKTYGLDMDALAVSREIQNSMPIWYHRKSYADRSLYNQDIEVIKCLQDNHRIRLV
;
A
#
# COMPACT_ATOMS: atom_id res chain seq x y z
N MET A 1 27.45 -12.36 -3.23
CA MET A 1 26.31 -11.48 -2.93
C MET A 1 26.11 -10.43 -4.04
N VAL A 2 26.00 -10.87 -5.31
CA VAL A 2 25.95 -9.95 -6.48
C VAL A 2 24.53 -9.80 -7.03
N VAL A 3 23.75 -10.88 -7.02
CA VAL A 3 22.35 -10.91 -7.52
C VAL A 3 21.43 -10.02 -6.70
N GLY A 4 21.63 -9.97 -5.37
CA GLY A 4 20.85 -9.11 -4.47
C GLY A 4 20.98 -7.64 -4.82
N GLY A 5 22.21 -7.10 -4.77
CA GLY A 5 22.47 -5.69 -5.05
C GLY A 5 22.15 -5.27 -6.49
N MET A 6 22.54 -6.07 -7.49
CA MET A 6 22.31 -5.72 -8.91
C MET A 6 20.82 -5.67 -9.27
N THR A 7 20.00 -6.54 -8.66
CA THR A 7 18.57 -6.58 -8.98
C THR A 7 17.73 -5.65 -8.12
N GLN A 8 18.23 -5.23 -6.95
CA GLN A 8 17.46 -4.42 -6.01
C GLN A 8 17.09 -3.06 -6.61
N TYR A 9 18.05 -2.33 -7.17
CA TYR A 9 17.79 -1.02 -7.78
C TYR A 9 16.71 -1.11 -8.88
N LEU A 10 16.87 -2.06 -9.81
CA LEU A 10 15.90 -2.25 -10.89
C LEU A 10 14.53 -2.69 -10.34
N ALA A 11 14.49 -3.57 -9.34
CA ALA A 11 13.25 -3.95 -8.69
C ALA A 11 12.56 -2.76 -8.01
N THR A 12 13.31 -1.81 -7.45
CA THR A 12 12.77 -0.60 -6.83
C THR A 12 12.21 0.38 -7.87
N VAL A 13 12.89 0.56 -9.01
CA VAL A 13 12.53 1.60 -9.99
C VAL A 13 11.43 1.15 -10.96
N GLN A 14 11.52 -0.07 -11.49
CA GLN A 14 10.62 -0.59 -12.53
C GLN A 14 9.83 -1.83 -12.10
N GLY A 15 9.99 -2.27 -10.85
CA GLY A 15 9.44 -3.53 -10.38
C GLY A 15 10.19 -4.75 -10.93
N MET A 16 9.73 -5.93 -10.52
CA MET A 16 10.20 -7.21 -11.05
C MET A 16 9.00 -8.03 -11.51
N PRO A 17 8.87 -8.35 -12.81
CA PRO A 17 7.83 -9.26 -13.29
C PRO A 17 7.94 -10.63 -12.60
N LYS A 18 6.80 -11.24 -12.28
CA LYS A 18 6.74 -12.54 -11.57
C LYS A 18 7.54 -13.66 -12.26
N GLU A 19 7.62 -13.65 -13.59
CA GLU A 19 8.42 -14.64 -14.30
C GLU A 19 9.92 -14.44 -14.15
N VAL A 20 10.37 -13.19 -14.01
CA VAL A 20 11.79 -12.88 -13.73
C VAL A 20 12.12 -13.26 -12.29
N GLU A 21 11.24 -12.95 -11.34
CA GLU A 21 11.36 -13.33 -9.93
C GLU A 21 11.51 -14.85 -9.77
N LYS A 22 10.59 -15.64 -10.32
CA LYS A 22 10.64 -17.12 -10.32
C LYS A 22 11.91 -17.66 -10.97
N ARG A 23 12.34 -17.05 -12.09
CA ARG A 23 13.56 -17.47 -12.80
C ARG A 23 14.82 -17.21 -11.97
N LEU A 24 14.89 -16.07 -11.27
CA LEU A 24 16.01 -15.76 -10.37
C LEU A 24 16.01 -16.70 -9.17
N GLU A 25 14.87 -16.93 -8.53
CA GLU A 25 14.72 -17.87 -7.42
C GLU A 25 15.19 -19.28 -7.82
N LYS A 26 14.75 -19.77 -9.00
CA LYS A 26 15.20 -21.06 -9.54
C LYS A 26 16.71 -21.10 -9.78
N ARG A 27 17.31 -20.02 -10.29
CA ARG A 27 18.77 -19.93 -10.51
C ARG A 27 19.54 -19.94 -9.19
N VAL A 28 19.09 -19.17 -8.20
CA VAL A 28 19.69 -19.14 -6.86
C VAL A 28 19.61 -20.53 -6.22
N ARG A 29 18.46 -21.20 -6.31
CA ARG A 29 18.28 -22.57 -5.80
C ARG A 29 19.20 -23.57 -6.50
N LYS A 30 19.27 -23.54 -7.83
CA LYS A 30 20.18 -24.43 -8.59
C LYS A 30 21.64 -24.22 -8.20
N PHE A 31 22.05 -22.96 -8.03
CA PHE A 31 23.41 -22.62 -7.61
C PHE A 31 23.70 -23.14 -6.19
N LEU A 32 22.80 -22.91 -5.24
CA LEU A 32 22.96 -23.36 -3.85
C LEU A 32 23.17 -24.88 -3.76
N TRP A 33 22.45 -25.64 -4.58
CA TRP A 33 22.47 -27.11 -4.56
C TRP A 33 23.40 -27.74 -5.60
N ALA A 34 24.26 -26.96 -6.26
CA ALA A 34 25.15 -27.45 -7.31
C ALA A 34 24.44 -28.33 -8.36
N GLU A 35 23.28 -27.85 -8.83
CA GLU A 35 22.41 -28.53 -9.81
C GLU A 35 21.79 -29.86 -9.38
N LYS A 36 21.90 -30.26 -8.11
CA LYS A 36 21.19 -31.44 -7.57
C LYS A 36 19.68 -31.27 -7.69
N THR A 37 19.01 -32.31 -8.20
CA THR A 37 17.55 -32.34 -8.42
C THR A 37 16.76 -32.72 -7.17
N SER A 38 17.33 -33.55 -6.31
CA SER A 38 16.72 -33.94 -5.02
C SER A 38 17.36 -33.17 -3.87
N VAL A 39 16.54 -32.45 -3.12
CA VAL A 39 16.94 -31.63 -1.98
C VAL A 39 15.97 -31.90 -0.84
N THR A 40 16.48 -32.20 0.34
CA THR A 40 15.69 -32.54 1.54
C THR A 40 15.37 -31.34 2.42
N VAL A 41 16.07 -30.22 2.23
CA VAL A 41 15.88 -28.98 3.00
C VAL A 41 14.84 -28.09 2.30
N ASN A 42 13.83 -27.65 3.04
CA ASN A 42 12.81 -26.73 2.53
C ASN A 42 13.37 -25.30 2.34
N GLN A 43 12.66 -24.44 1.60
CA GLN A 43 13.12 -23.07 1.32
C GLN A 43 13.18 -22.19 2.57
N GLU A 44 12.19 -22.32 3.46
CA GLU A 44 12.10 -21.54 4.70
C GLU A 44 13.34 -21.73 5.59
N THR A 45 13.83 -22.96 5.73
CA THR A 45 15.06 -23.26 6.50
C THR A 45 16.29 -22.61 5.88
N VAL A 46 16.35 -22.55 4.55
CA VAL A 46 17.49 -21.93 3.85
C VAL A 46 17.50 -20.41 4.02
N TYR A 47 16.32 -19.78 4.03
CA TYR A 47 16.19 -18.33 4.25
C TYR A 47 16.41 -17.94 5.72
N ALA A 48 16.21 -18.86 6.66
CA ALA A 48 16.37 -18.58 8.08
C ALA A 48 17.79 -18.11 8.46
N PRO A 49 17.94 -17.35 9.56
CA PRO A 49 19.24 -16.91 10.07
C PRO A 49 20.17 -18.08 10.40
N THR A 50 21.48 -17.83 10.38
CA THR A 50 22.49 -18.88 10.61
C THR A 50 22.46 -19.40 12.05
N GLU A 51 22.01 -18.57 12.99
CA GLU A 51 21.89 -18.86 14.43
C GLU A 51 20.86 -19.98 14.72
N VAL A 52 19.84 -20.11 13.87
CA VAL A 52 18.81 -21.16 13.98
C VAL A 52 19.05 -22.33 13.01
N GLY A 53 20.28 -22.45 12.49
CA GLY A 53 20.67 -23.51 11.57
C GLY A 53 20.36 -23.24 10.09
N GLY A 54 19.94 -22.02 9.74
CA GLY A 54 19.69 -21.61 8.37
C GLY A 54 20.94 -21.15 7.62
N LYS A 55 20.75 -20.68 6.38
CA LYS A 55 21.84 -20.18 5.51
C LYS A 55 21.81 -18.67 5.30
N ASN A 56 20.84 -17.97 5.90
CA ASN A 56 20.60 -16.54 5.72
C ASN A 56 20.58 -16.16 4.23
N LEU A 57 19.94 -17.01 3.42
CA LEU A 57 19.86 -16.80 1.98
C LEU A 57 18.82 -15.71 1.68
N LEU A 58 19.12 -14.85 0.72
CA LEU A 58 18.18 -13.82 0.28
C LEU A 58 16.89 -14.44 -0.31
N ASP A 59 15.77 -14.15 0.35
CA ASP A 59 14.44 -14.31 -0.24
C ASP A 59 14.13 -13.10 -1.14
N ILE A 60 14.14 -13.34 -2.44
CA ILE A 60 13.89 -12.29 -3.45
C ILE A 60 12.43 -11.83 -3.42
N VAL A 61 11.49 -12.74 -3.13
CA VAL A 61 10.06 -12.45 -3.09
C VAL A 61 9.77 -11.54 -1.91
N ALA A 62 10.21 -11.94 -0.72
CA ALA A 62 10.04 -11.14 0.50
C ALA A 62 10.72 -9.78 0.38
N ARG A 63 11.92 -9.71 -0.24
CA ARG A 63 12.59 -8.42 -0.50
C ARG A 63 11.77 -7.51 -1.43
N ASN A 64 11.23 -8.04 -2.52
CA ASN A 64 10.44 -7.25 -3.47
C ASN A 64 9.12 -6.75 -2.82
N GLU A 65 8.52 -7.56 -1.94
CA GLU A 65 7.36 -7.13 -1.14
C GLU A 65 7.76 -6.05 -0.13
N ALA A 66 8.90 -6.17 0.55
CA ALA A 66 9.42 -5.15 1.46
C ALA A 66 9.74 -3.81 0.74
N ILE A 67 10.23 -3.85 -0.50
CA ILE A 67 10.37 -2.65 -1.35
C ILE A 67 8.99 -2.00 -1.53
N THR A 68 7.96 -2.79 -1.82
CA THR A 68 6.59 -2.28 -1.99
C THR A 68 6.02 -1.71 -0.69
N VAL A 69 6.32 -2.31 0.46
CA VAL A 69 5.99 -1.76 1.78
C VAL A 69 6.67 -0.40 2.00
N THR A 70 7.90 -0.23 1.54
CA THR A 70 8.61 1.06 1.63
C THR A 70 7.92 2.14 0.80
N TRP A 71 7.43 1.80 -0.40
CA TRP A 71 6.59 2.70 -1.19
C TRP A 71 5.26 3.03 -0.51
N LEU A 72 4.61 2.06 0.14
CA LEU A 72 3.40 2.30 0.94
C LEU A 72 3.69 3.24 2.12
N LYS A 73 4.78 3.04 2.85
CA LYS A 73 5.21 3.94 3.93
C LYS A 73 5.36 5.38 3.42
N THR A 74 5.99 5.54 2.26
CA THR A 74 6.14 6.85 1.61
C THR A 74 4.80 7.45 1.20
N TYR A 75 3.88 6.64 0.68
CA TYR A 75 2.52 7.07 0.32
C TYR A 75 1.73 7.60 1.52
N LEU A 76 1.86 6.91 2.66
CA LEU A 76 1.19 7.23 3.92
C LEU A 76 1.91 8.31 4.74
N ASN A 77 2.97 8.91 4.21
CA ASN A 77 3.58 10.08 4.82
C ASN A 77 2.76 11.33 4.46
N PHE A 78 2.00 11.86 5.41
CA PHE A 78 1.20 13.08 5.26
C PHE A 78 1.91 14.35 5.76
N GLY A 79 3.21 14.26 6.09
CA GLY A 79 4.01 15.39 6.56
C GLY A 79 4.44 16.36 5.45
N PRO A 80 5.25 17.38 5.80
CA PRO A 80 5.72 18.41 4.85
C PRO A 80 6.55 17.81 3.70
N ASP A 81 7.23 16.69 3.94
CA ASP A 81 8.07 15.99 2.96
C ASP A 81 7.27 15.00 2.08
N ARG A 82 5.94 15.15 2.01
CA ARG A 82 5.09 14.25 1.21
C ARG A 82 5.46 14.35 -0.28
N PRO A 83 5.82 13.23 -0.93
CA PRO A 83 6.22 13.28 -2.33
C PRO A 83 5.09 13.67 -3.28
N LEU A 84 5.43 14.38 -4.36
CA LEU A 84 4.47 14.87 -5.36
C LEU A 84 3.61 13.76 -5.98
N TRP A 85 4.19 12.58 -6.20
CA TRP A 85 3.45 11.45 -6.80
C TRP A 85 2.29 10.98 -5.91
N CYS A 86 2.36 11.19 -4.59
CA CYS A 86 1.31 10.77 -3.66
C CYS A 86 0.01 11.55 -3.91
N PHE A 87 0.10 12.84 -4.26
CA PHE A 87 -1.07 13.66 -4.60
C PHE A 87 -1.72 13.18 -5.90
N VAL A 88 -0.90 12.81 -6.90
CA VAL A 88 -1.40 12.20 -8.14
C VAL A 88 -2.06 10.86 -7.87
N ALA A 89 -1.47 10.05 -6.97
CA ALA A 89 -2.04 8.78 -6.55
C ALA A 89 -3.40 8.96 -5.86
N ASP A 90 -3.53 9.92 -4.93
CA ASP A 90 -4.79 10.25 -4.27
C ASP A 90 -5.90 10.56 -5.30
N GLU A 91 -5.62 11.40 -6.29
CA GLU A 91 -6.55 11.75 -7.38
C GLU A 91 -6.94 10.54 -8.26
N ILE A 92 -5.96 9.68 -8.60
CA ILE A 92 -6.24 8.45 -9.34
C ILE A 92 -7.18 7.54 -8.55
N LEU A 93 -6.93 7.38 -7.24
CA LEU A 93 -7.76 6.53 -6.39
C LEU A 93 -9.17 7.11 -6.20
N ALA A 94 -9.29 8.43 -6.01
CA ALA A 94 -10.56 9.14 -5.89
C ALA A 94 -11.46 8.92 -7.11
N LYS A 95 -10.89 9.10 -8.32
CA LYS A 95 -11.56 8.86 -9.61
C LYS A 95 -11.95 7.41 -9.82
N LYS A 96 -11.19 6.47 -9.25
CA LYS A 96 -11.42 5.03 -9.39
C LYS A 96 -12.09 4.41 -8.15
N GLY A 97 -12.89 5.17 -7.41
CA GLY A 97 -13.74 4.65 -6.32
C GLY A 97 -14.55 3.40 -6.73
N SER A 98 -14.68 2.43 -5.82
CA SER A 98 -15.51 1.24 -6.07
C SER A 98 -16.99 1.62 -6.20
N SER A 99 -17.75 0.81 -6.95
CA SER A 99 -19.20 0.96 -7.08
C SER A 99 -19.93 0.90 -5.74
N ASP A 100 -19.36 0.20 -4.76
CA ASP A 100 -19.95 0.02 -3.43
C ASP A 100 -19.97 1.34 -2.61
N TYR A 101 -19.25 2.35 -3.09
CA TYR A 101 -19.15 3.68 -2.50
C TYR A 101 -19.61 4.79 -3.46
N ARG A 102 -20.53 4.46 -4.39
CA ARG A 102 -21.12 5.45 -5.32
C ARG A 102 -21.78 6.64 -4.62
N THR A 103 -22.25 6.45 -3.39
CA THR A 103 -22.86 7.52 -2.58
C THR A 103 -21.85 8.54 -2.07
N VAL A 104 -20.55 8.18 -2.01
CA VAL A 104 -19.48 9.11 -1.65
C VAL A 104 -19.12 9.92 -2.89
N LYS A 105 -19.46 11.21 -2.89
CA LYS A 105 -19.10 12.17 -3.95
C LYS A 105 -17.59 12.10 -4.23
N GLU A 106 -17.19 12.16 -5.49
CA GLU A 106 -15.76 12.12 -5.88
C GLU A 106 -14.94 13.24 -5.21
N GLU A 107 -15.51 14.45 -5.12
CA GLU A 107 -14.89 15.62 -4.48
C GLU A 107 -14.64 15.47 -2.96
N MET A 108 -15.26 14.45 -2.34
CA MET A 108 -15.07 14.13 -0.92
C MET A 108 -14.06 13.02 -0.71
N ARG A 109 -13.55 12.40 -1.78
CA ARG A 109 -12.58 11.31 -1.73
C ARG A 109 -11.17 11.88 -1.69
N MET A 110 -10.64 12.07 -0.49
CA MET A 110 -9.30 12.59 -0.27
C MET A 110 -8.26 11.47 -0.23
N ASN A 111 -8.47 10.46 0.60
CA ASN A 111 -7.50 9.38 0.75
C ASN A 111 -8.18 8.11 1.28
N ALA A 112 -7.92 6.99 0.60
CA ALA A 112 -8.55 5.70 0.88
C ALA A 112 -8.08 5.03 2.19
N TYR A 113 -6.99 5.49 2.80
CA TYR A 113 -6.54 5.01 4.11
C TYR A 113 -7.11 5.84 5.26
N LEU A 114 -7.32 7.15 5.06
CA LEU A 114 -7.88 8.06 6.07
C LEU A 114 -9.41 8.00 6.15
N GLN A 115 -10.06 7.55 5.07
CA GLN A 115 -11.52 7.49 4.93
C GLN A 115 -12.03 6.05 4.76
N SER A 116 -13.33 5.86 4.90
CA SER A 116 -14.00 4.56 4.86
C SER A 116 -14.39 4.05 3.46
N TRP A 117 -14.18 4.86 2.41
CA TRP A 117 -14.40 4.43 1.03
C TRP A 117 -13.17 3.70 0.48
N ALA A 118 -13.37 2.85 -0.53
CA ALA A 118 -12.27 2.13 -1.16
C ALA A 118 -12.28 2.25 -2.70
N PRO A 119 -11.11 2.35 -3.34
CA PRO A 119 -10.98 2.34 -4.80
C PRO A 119 -11.09 0.92 -5.36
N LYS A 120 -11.35 0.82 -6.67
CA LYS A 120 -11.27 -0.40 -7.45
C LYS A 120 -9.79 -0.76 -7.67
N VAL A 121 -9.27 -1.65 -6.83
CA VAL A 121 -7.85 -2.06 -6.83
C VAL A 121 -7.59 -3.08 -7.95
N SER A 122 -7.27 -2.60 -9.15
CA SER A 122 -6.78 -3.45 -10.24
C SER A 122 -5.70 -2.75 -11.06
N ALA A 123 -4.76 -3.54 -11.58
CA ALA A 123 -3.68 -3.04 -12.42
C ALA A 123 -4.18 -2.30 -13.67
N LYS A 124 -5.34 -2.70 -14.19
CA LYS A 124 -6.00 -2.03 -15.34
C LYS A 124 -6.67 -0.70 -14.96
N SER A 125 -7.12 -0.57 -13.71
CA SER A 125 -7.87 0.61 -13.26
C SER A 125 -6.96 1.73 -12.78
N ILE A 126 -5.96 1.40 -11.97
CA ILE A 126 -5.11 2.37 -11.25
C ILE A 126 -3.60 2.18 -11.53
N GLY A 127 -3.23 1.28 -12.45
CA GLY A 127 -1.84 0.94 -12.74
C GLY A 127 -1.30 -0.18 -11.85
N LYS A 128 -0.22 -0.83 -12.32
CA LYS A 128 0.39 -1.99 -11.63
C LYS A 128 0.94 -1.59 -10.27
N ASP A 129 1.66 -0.48 -10.18
CA ASP A 129 2.39 -0.07 -8.98
C ASP A 129 1.44 0.29 -7.83
N LEU A 130 0.48 1.20 -8.06
CA LEU A 130 -0.53 1.55 -7.05
C LEU A 130 -1.36 0.34 -6.63
N SER A 131 -1.71 -0.53 -7.58
CA SER A 131 -2.43 -1.77 -7.25
C SER A 131 -1.58 -2.72 -6.40
N GLY A 132 -0.26 -2.76 -6.63
CA GLY A 132 0.69 -3.54 -5.84
C GLY A 132 0.82 -2.99 -4.42
N ILE A 133 1.02 -1.68 -4.28
CA ILE A 133 1.10 -0.97 -3.00
C ILE A 133 -0.11 -1.26 -2.11
N ILE A 134 -1.33 -1.09 -2.65
CA ILE A 134 -2.57 -1.32 -1.89
C ILE A 134 -2.74 -2.80 -1.53
N LYS A 135 -2.40 -3.72 -2.45
CA LYS A 135 -2.50 -5.17 -2.18
C LYS A 135 -1.55 -5.61 -1.08
N VAL A 136 -0.29 -5.17 -1.13
CA VAL A 136 0.70 -5.47 -0.10
C VAL A 136 0.25 -4.93 1.26
N GLY A 137 -0.30 -3.71 1.30
CA GLY A 137 -0.90 -3.17 2.52
C GLY A 137 -1.99 -4.08 3.10
N LYS A 138 -2.89 -4.62 2.26
CA LYS A 138 -3.92 -5.56 2.70
C LYS A 138 -3.36 -6.91 3.14
N THR A 139 -2.41 -7.48 2.42
CA THR A 139 -1.81 -8.79 2.72
C THR A 139 -1.17 -8.80 4.11
N TYR A 140 -0.47 -7.73 4.47
CA TYR A 140 0.21 -7.62 5.77
C TYR A 140 -0.62 -6.89 6.84
N GLY A 141 -1.88 -6.54 6.55
CA GLY A 141 -2.73 -5.82 7.49
C GLY A 141 -2.18 -4.44 7.88
N LEU A 142 -1.43 -3.78 6.99
CA LEU A 142 -0.84 -2.47 7.24
C LEU A 142 -1.94 -1.41 7.21
N ASP A 143 -2.11 -0.73 8.34
CA ASP A 143 -3.08 0.34 8.51
C ASP A 143 -2.44 1.51 9.29
N MET A 144 -3.12 2.64 9.29
CA MET A 144 -2.73 3.74 10.18
C MET A 144 -3.22 3.46 11.59
N ASP A 145 -2.29 3.56 12.53
CA ASP A 145 -2.56 3.48 13.95
C ASP A 145 -1.79 4.57 14.68
N ALA A 146 -2.36 5.06 15.78
CA ALA A 146 -1.73 6.11 16.58
C ALA A 146 -2.16 6.03 18.03
N LEU A 147 -1.18 6.05 18.93
CA LEU A 147 -1.40 5.97 20.39
C LEU A 147 -1.72 7.34 20.99
N ALA A 148 -1.02 8.39 20.57
CA ALA A 148 -1.23 9.76 21.02
C ALA A 148 -1.01 10.73 19.85
N VAL A 149 -2.09 11.31 19.34
CA VAL A 149 -2.08 12.18 18.15
C VAL A 149 -2.10 13.63 18.61
N SER A 150 -1.17 14.46 18.10
CA SER A 150 -1.18 15.90 18.38
C SER A 150 -2.46 16.56 17.84
N ARG A 151 -2.86 17.70 18.41
CA ARG A 151 -4.03 18.45 17.92
C ARG A 151 -3.88 18.87 16.46
N GLU A 152 -2.67 19.23 16.06
CA GLU A 152 -2.34 19.59 14.67
C GLU A 152 -2.68 18.44 13.71
N ILE A 153 -2.29 17.21 14.05
CA ILE A 153 -2.60 16.04 13.23
C ILE A 153 -4.11 15.75 13.27
N GLN A 154 -4.77 15.87 14.42
CA GLN A 154 -6.23 15.69 14.52
C GLN A 154 -6.98 16.64 13.59
N ASN A 155 -6.60 17.91 13.55
CA ASN A 155 -7.20 18.94 12.69
C ASN A 155 -6.83 18.74 11.20
N SER A 156 -5.83 17.92 10.89
CA SER A 156 -5.48 17.56 9.51
C SER A 156 -6.25 16.35 8.98
N MET A 157 -7.10 15.72 9.80
CA MET A 157 -7.86 14.53 9.41
C MET A 157 -9.09 14.90 8.60
N PRO A 158 -9.51 14.06 7.63
CA PRO A 158 -10.76 14.26 6.92
C PRO A 158 -11.96 14.18 7.86
N ILE A 159 -12.81 15.21 7.87
CA ILE A 159 -14.04 15.21 8.67
C ILE A 159 -15.10 14.27 8.08
N TRP A 160 -15.16 14.17 6.75
CA TRP A 160 -16.14 13.37 6.03
C TRP A 160 -15.66 11.93 5.85
N TYR A 161 -16.54 10.97 6.13
CA TYR A 161 -16.27 9.54 5.97
C TYR A 161 -15.00 9.06 6.68
N HIS A 162 -14.62 9.70 7.79
CA HIS A 162 -13.43 9.36 8.55
C HIS A 162 -13.39 7.87 8.91
N ARG A 163 -12.25 7.20 8.74
CA ARG A 163 -12.17 5.74 8.87
C ARG A 163 -12.47 5.21 10.27
N LYS A 164 -12.16 5.98 11.32
CA LYS A 164 -12.43 5.63 12.72
C LYS A 164 -13.69 6.29 13.27
N SER A 165 -14.49 6.95 12.42
CA SER A 165 -15.75 7.54 12.84
C SER A 165 -16.82 6.47 13.09
N TYR A 166 -17.62 6.65 14.14
CA TYR A 166 -18.83 5.86 14.40
C TYR A 166 -20.03 6.27 13.53
N ALA A 167 -19.98 7.46 12.91
CA ALA A 167 -21.02 7.89 11.99
C ALA A 167 -21.04 7.02 10.73
N ASP A 168 -22.25 6.71 10.29
CA ASP A 168 -22.49 5.90 9.10
C ASP A 168 -22.48 6.74 7.81
N ARG A 169 -22.48 6.05 6.68
CA ARG A 169 -22.58 6.72 5.37
C ARG A 169 -23.92 7.44 5.20
N SER A 170 -24.97 7.02 5.90
CA SER A 170 -26.27 7.69 5.84
C SER A 170 -26.15 9.12 6.34
N LEU A 171 -25.58 9.32 7.55
CA LEU A 171 -25.39 10.63 8.17
C LEU A 171 -24.68 11.61 7.24
N TYR A 172 -23.57 11.18 6.62
CA TYR A 172 -22.79 12.04 5.72
C TYR A 172 -23.49 12.37 4.38
N ASN A 173 -24.45 11.53 3.98
CA ASN A 173 -25.20 11.67 2.74
C ASN A 173 -26.62 12.21 2.96
N GLN A 174 -26.98 12.55 4.20
CA GLN A 174 -28.31 13.08 4.48
C GLN A 174 -28.54 14.35 3.65
N ASP A 175 -29.71 14.43 3.04
CA ASP A 175 -30.14 15.61 2.29
C ASP A 175 -30.57 16.72 3.24
N ILE A 176 -29.61 17.19 4.03
CA ILE A 176 -29.76 18.33 4.93
C ILE A 176 -29.02 19.48 4.27
N GLU A 177 -29.73 20.60 4.10
CA GLU A 177 -29.19 21.82 3.50
C GLU A 177 -27.87 22.27 4.16
N VAL A 178 -27.78 22.10 5.48
CA VAL A 178 -26.56 22.37 6.26
C VAL A 178 -25.39 21.50 5.78
N ILE A 179 -25.57 20.18 5.62
CA ILE A 179 -24.49 19.28 5.18
C ILE A 179 -24.04 19.65 3.77
N LYS A 180 -24.98 19.88 2.85
CA LYS A 180 -24.68 20.34 1.48
C LYS A 180 -23.96 21.69 1.49
N CYS A 181 -24.38 22.63 2.33
CA CYS A 181 -23.75 23.95 2.47
C CYS A 181 -22.30 23.82 2.99
N LEU A 182 -22.07 23.01 4.03
CA LEU A 182 -20.73 22.78 4.58
C LEU A 182 -19.80 22.12 3.55
N GLN A 183 -20.34 21.18 2.76
CA GLN A 183 -19.60 20.44 1.73
C GLN A 183 -19.29 21.27 0.48
N ASP A 184 -20.31 21.92 -0.08
CA ASP A 184 -20.26 22.48 -1.44
C ASP A 184 -19.93 24.00 -1.39
N ASN A 185 -20.50 24.75 -0.43
CA ASN A 185 -20.29 26.20 -0.30
C ASN A 185 -19.06 26.53 0.57
N HIS A 186 -19.01 25.99 1.80
CA HIS A 186 -17.90 26.26 2.73
C HIS A 186 -16.68 25.38 2.48
N ARG A 187 -16.82 24.33 1.66
CA ARG A 187 -15.74 23.40 1.29
C ARG A 187 -14.98 22.86 2.51
N ILE A 188 -15.70 22.57 3.58
CA ILE A 188 -15.12 21.94 4.77
C ILE A 188 -14.66 20.54 4.38
N ARG A 189 -13.41 20.21 4.67
CA ARG A 189 -12.79 18.93 4.34
C ARG A 189 -12.06 18.30 5.53
N LEU A 190 -11.50 19.13 6.39
CA LEU A 190 -10.72 18.74 7.56
C LEU A 190 -11.46 19.11 8.86
N VAL A 191 -10.97 18.58 9.98
CA VAL A 191 -11.50 18.83 11.34
C VAL A 191 -11.04 20.17 11.89
#